data_AF-A0AAD3T8H3-F1
#
_entry.id   AF-A0AAD3T8H3-F1
#
_cell.length_a   1.000
_cell.length_b   1.000
_cell.length_c   1.000
_cell.angle_alpha   90.00
_cell.angle_beta   90.00
_cell.angle_gamma   90.00
#
_symmetry.space_group_name_H-M   'P 1'
#
loop_
_entity.id
_entity.type
_entity.pdbx_description
1 polymer ?
#
loop_
_entity_poly.entity_id
_entity_poly.type
_entity_poly.pdbx_seq_one_letter_code
_entity_poly.pdbx_strand_id
1 'polypeptide(L)'
;MPFGLTNAPAAFMDLMNRIFRPYLDKFVVVFIDDILIYSKDHEEHEIHLRKVLQVLRDEKLYAKLSKCEFWLERVMFLGHVISNGGISVDPKKIEAVTSWSRPTSVTEVRSFLGMAGYYRRFVENFSRIAMPRLDSFKKEAKFVWTEECDLELPGA
;
A
#
# COMPACT_ATOMS: atom_id res chain seq x y z
N MET A 1 20.87 -14.89 -1.59
CA MET A 1 19.70 -15.77 -1.36
C MET A 1 19.12 -16.10 -2.73
N PRO A 2 18.87 -17.38 -3.08
CA PRO A 2 18.32 -17.72 -4.39
C PRO A 2 16.85 -17.26 -4.51
N PHE A 3 16.48 -16.76 -5.69
CA PHE A 3 15.08 -16.44 -5.99
C PHE A 3 14.23 -17.72 -6.02
N GLY A 4 12.97 -17.62 -5.56
CA GLY A 4 12.01 -18.73 -5.59
C GLY A 4 11.93 -19.56 -4.31
N LEU A 5 12.73 -19.27 -3.28
CA LEU A 5 12.60 -19.91 -1.98
C LEU A 5 11.41 -19.30 -1.21
N THR A 6 10.45 -20.11 -0.77
CA THR A 6 9.21 -19.63 -0.12
C THR A 6 9.47 -18.72 1.09
N ASN A 7 10.53 -18.99 1.86
CA ASN A 7 10.87 -18.25 3.07
C ASN A 7 11.88 -17.11 2.84
N ALA A 8 12.33 -16.90 1.60
CA ALA A 8 13.31 -15.87 1.29
C ALA A 8 12.85 -14.46 1.72
N PRO A 9 11.62 -14.01 1.40
CA PRO A 9 11.15 -12.68 1.81
C PRO A 9 11.05 -12.53 3.33
N ALA A 10 10.60 -13.58 4.03
CA ALA A 10 10.46 -13.56 5.49
C ALA A 10 11.82 -13.46 6.18
N ALA A 11 12.81 -14.24 5.73
CA ALA A 11 14.16 -14.20 6.27
C ALA A 11 14.85 -12.85 5.98
N PHE A 12 14.64 -12.28 4.80
CA PHE A 12 15.18 -10.96 4.48
C PHE A 12 14.52 -9.86 5.33
N MET A 13 13.20 -9.94 5.52
CA MET A 13 12.48 -8.99 6.36
C MET A 13 12.89 -9.07 7.83
N ASP A 14 13.18 -10.26 8.37
CA ASP A 14 13.75 -10.40 9.73
C ASP A 14 15.12 -9.71 9.85
N LEU A 15 16.02 -9.95 8.88
CA LEU A 15 17.32 -9.27 8.83
C LEU A 15 17.15 -7.75 8.81
N MET A 16 16.35 -7.24 7.89
CA MET A 16 16.09 -5.81 7.74
C MET A 16 15.51 -5.21 9.02
N ASN A 17 14.57 -5.89 9.66
CA ASN A 17 13.99 -5.43 10.92
C ASN A 17 15.01 -5.40 12.05
N ARG A 18 15.95 -6.34 12.10
CA ARG A 18 17.01 -6.40 13.13
C ARG A 18 18.03 -5.28 12.95
N ILE A 19 18.52 -5.05 11.74
CA ILE A 19 19.56 -4.05 11.47
C ILE A 19 19.02 -2.62 11.57
N PHE A 20 17.76 -2.40 11.13
CA PHE A 20 17.13 -1.08 11.20
C PHE A 20 16.32 -0.85 12.48
N ARG A 21 16.25 -1.82 13.40
CA ARG A 21 15.48 -1.71 14.66
C ARG A 21 15.62 -0.39 15.40
N PRO A 22 16.80 0.26 15.49
CA PRO A 22 16.93 1.56 16.17
C PRO A 22 16.20 2.72 15.47
N TYR A 23 15.91 2.58 14.18
CA TYR A 23 15.45 3.61 13.26
C TYR A 23 14.04 3.37 12.68
N LEU A 24 13.56 2.12 12.76
CA LEU A 24 12.19 1.74 12.40
C LEU A 24 11.17 2.64 13.11
N ASP A 25 10.15 3.05 12.35
CA ASP A 25 9.03 3.90 12.79
C ASP A 25 9.43 5.27 13.37
N LYS A 26 10.71 5.66 13.27
CA LYS A 26 11.21 7.00 13.60
C LYS A 26 11.46 7.82 12.35
N PHE A 27 12.23 7.26 11.42
CA PHE A 27 12.57 7.88 10.14
C PHE A 27 12.81 6.85 9.02
N VAL A 28 12.70 5.56 9.32
CA VAL A 28 12.86 4.47 8.36
C VAL A 28 11.62 3.58 8.38
N VAL A 29 11.11 3.25 7.21
CA VAL A 29 10.15 2.15 7.01
C VAL A 29 10.78 1.17 6.03
N VAL A 30 10.72 -0.12 6.36
CA VAL A 30 11.28 -1.17 5.50
C VAL A 30 10.19 -2.15 5.11
N PHE A 31 10.18 -2.55 3.85
CA PHE A 31 9.30 -3.61 3.36
C PHE A 31 10.05 -4.48 2.36
N ILE A 32 10.40 -5.70 2.78
CA ILE A 32 11.21 -6.63 2.00
C ILE A 32 12.48 -5.93 1.50
N ASP A 33 12.56 -5.59 0.22
CA ASP A 33 13.73 -5.00 -0.43
C ASP A 33 13.70 -3.46 -0.48
N ASP A 34 12.55 -2.85 -0.18
CA ASP A 34 12.36 -1.40 -0.28
C ASP A 34 12.56 -0.72 1.08
N ILE A 35 13.41 0.32 1.10
CA ILE A 35 13.67 1.16 2.28
C ILE A 35 13.17 2.58 1.98
N LEU A 36 12.22 3.04 2.78
CA LEU A 36 11.76 4.42 2.78
C LEU A 36 12.42 5.18 3.92
N ILE A 37 12.99 6.34 3.61
CA ILE A 37 13.60 7.26 4.57
C ILE A 37 12.80 8.56 4.52
N TYR A 38 12.34 9.06 5.68
CA TYR A 38 11.59 10.31 5.77
C TYR A 38 12.14 11.19 6.90
N SER A 39 12.09 12.50 6.70
CA SER A 39 12.58 13.51 7.64
C SER A 39 11.74 14.78 7.53
N LYS A 40 11.84 15.69 8.51
CA LYS A 40 11.08 16.94 8.49
C LYS A 40 11.73 18.02 7.62
N ASP A 41 13.06 18.05 7.60
CA ASP A 41 13.86 19.01 6.85
C ASP A 41 15.04 18.34 6.14
N HIS A 42 15.72 19.10 5.28
CA HIS A 42 16.81 18.60 4.45
C HIS A 42 18.07 18.24 5.27
N GLU A 43 18.37 18.98 6.33
CA GLU A 43 19.54 18.73 7.16
C GLU A 43 19.39 17.41 7.94
N GLU A 44 18.23 17.21 8.55
CA GLU A 44 17.84 15.96 9.21
C GLU A 44 17.82 14.80 8.20
N HIS A 45 17.36 15.04 6.96
CA HIS A 45 17.38 14.04 5.91
C HIS A 45 18.79 13.59 5.51
N GLU A 46 19.76 14.51 5.41
CA GLU A 46 21.14 14.13 5.14
C GLU A 46 21.70 13.21 6.24
N ILE A 47 21.41 13.54 7.51
CA ILE A 47 21.84 12.75 8.67
C ILE A 47 21.20 11.37 8.64
N HIS A 48 19.90 11.29 8.38
CA HIS A 48 19.15 10.03 8.28
C HIS A 48 19.64 9.15 7.14
N LEU A 49 19.84 9.74 5.95
CA LEU A 49 20.37 9.04 4.79
C LEU A 49 21.77 8.47 5.09
N ARG A 50 22.65 9.27 5.70
CA ARG A 50 23.99 8.83 6.09
C ARG A 50 23.95 7.65 7.07
N LYS A 51 23.06 7.69 8.08
CA LYS A 51 22.88 6.57 9.03
C LYS A 51 22.42 5.29 8.32
N VAL A 52 21.43 5.40 7.43
CA VAL A 52 20.90 4.24 6.70
C VAL A 52 21.95 3.64 5.76
N LEU A 53 22.65 4.46 5.00
CA LEU A 53 23.72 4.00 4.11
C LEU A 53 24.89 3.39 4.89
N GLN A 54 25.19 3.88 6.09
CA GLN A 54 26.21 3.30 6.95
C GLN A 54 25.80 1.89 7.43
N VAL A 55 24.56 1.70 7.89
CA VAL A 55 24.04 0.37 8.26
C VAL A 55 24.13 -0.60 7.08
N LEU A 56 23.70 -0.17 5.88
CA LEU A 56 23.79 -1.00 4.69
C LEU A 56 25.25 -1.40 4.39
N ARG A 57 26.19 -0.47 4.54
CA ARG A 57 27.62 -0.74 4.33
C ARG A 57 28.19 -1.72 5.36
N ASP A 58 27.84 -1.56 6.62
CA ASP A 58 28.32 -2.41 7.72
C ASP A 58 27.81 -3.85 7.57
N GLU A 59 26.56 -4.00 7.14
CA GLU A 59 25.90 -5.29 6.88
C GLU A 59 26.17 -5.85 5.47
N LYS A 60 26.99 -5.14 4.66
CA LYS A 60 27.34 -5.51 3.27
C LYS A 60 26.11 -5.71 2.37
N LEU A 61 25.07 -4.91 2.59
CA LEU A 61 23.88 -4.82 1.76
C LEU A 61 24.07 -3.71 0.72
N TYR A 62 23.69 -4.01 -0.52
CA TYR A 62 23.91 -3.11 -1.65
C TYR A 62 22.59 -2.69 -2.27
N ALA A 63 22.34 -1.38 -2.26
CA ALA A 63 21.21 -0.79 -2.98
C ALA A 63 21.57 -0.61 -4.46
N LYS A 64 20.60 -0.87 -5.35
CA LYS A 64 20.76 -0.61 -6.78
C LYS A 64 20.49 0.87 -7.04
N LEU A 65 21.55 1.65 -7.29
CA LEU A 65 21.45 3.10 -7.49
C LEU A 65 20.41 3.50 -8.55
N SER A 66 20.31 2.74 -9.65
CA SER A 66 19.35 3.03 -10.72
C SER A 66 17.87 2.87 -10.32
N LYS A 67 17.59 2.33 -9.13
CA LYS A 67 16.25 2.19 -8.54
C LYS A 67 16.07 3.08 -7.30
N CYS A 68 17.10 3.81 -6.89
CA CYS A 68 17.04 4.67 -5.73
C CYS A 68 16.60 6.07 -6.17
N GLU A 69 15.68 6.63 -5.40
CA GLU A 69 15.21 8.01 -5.57
C GLU A 69 15.58 8.78 -4.29
N PHE A 70 16.13 9.98 -4.43
CA PHE A 70 16.59 10.79 -3.30
C PHE A 70 15.99 12.19 -3.39
N TRP A 71 15.81 12.83 -2.22
CA TRP A 71 15.38 14.24 -2.11
C TRP A 71 14.04 14.53 -2.80
N LEU A 72 13.11 13.59 -2.72
CA LEU A 72 11.77 13.76 -3.26
C LEU A 72 10.81 14.28 -2.19
N GLU A 73 10.05 15.32 -2.52
CA GLU A 73 8.93 15.80 -1.69
C GLU A 73 7.72 14.85 -1.74
N ARG A 74 7.67 14.02 -2.79
CA ARG A 74 6.62 13.03 -3.02
C ARG A 74 7.25 11.75 -3.57
N VAL A 75 6.99 10.62 -2.91
CA VAL A 75 7.50 9.31 -3.32
C VAL A 75 6.40 8.27 -3.38
N MET A 76 6.49 7.39 -4.36
CA MET A 76 5.64 6.22 -4.49
C MET A 76 6.23 5.07 -3.68
N PHE A 77 5.52 4.60 -2.67
CA PHE A 77 5.97 3.50 -1.81
C PHE A 77 4.81 2.51 -1.57
N LEU A 78 4.99 1.24 -1.96
CA LEU A 78 3.99 0.16 -1.82
C LEU A 78 2.60 0.50 -2.38
N GLY A 79 2.54 1.30 -3.46
CA GLY A 79 1.28 1.73 -4.07
C GLY A 79 0.55 2.85 -3.32
N HIS A 80 1.24 3.52 -2.41
CA HIS A 80 0.82 4.76 -1.78
C HIS A 80 1.73 5.91 -2.22
N VAL A 81 1.15 7.10 -2.33
CA VAL A 81 1.87 8.35 -2.56
C VAL A 81 2.11 8.98 -1.19
N ILE A 82 3.37 9.06 -0.79
CA ILE A 82 3.80 9.68 0.47
C ILE A 82 4.25 11.09 0.14
N SER A 83 3.70 12.08 0.84
CA SER A 83 4.02 13.50 0.65
C SER A 83 3.99 14.24 1.98
N ASN A 84 4.41 15.51 1.98
CA ASN A 84 4.32 16.37 3.17
C ASN A 84 2.87 16.50 3.72
N GLY A 85 1.86 16.37 2.86
CA GLY A 85 0.45 16.38 3.26
C GLY A 85 -0.08 15.07 3.85
N GLY A 86 0.77 14.04 3.95
CA GLY A 86 0.42 12.71 4.45
C GLY A 86 0.46 11.63 3.38
N ILE A 87 -0.15 10.48 3.72
CA ILE A 87 -0.22 9.28 2.87
C ILE A 87 -1.51 9.32 2.07
N SER A 88 -1.39 9.31 0.75
CA SER A 88 -2.51 9.21 -0.18
C SER A 88 -2.42 7.93 -1.01
N VAL A 89 -3.56 7.47 -1.53
CA VAL A 89 -3.58 6.31 -2.44
C VAL A 89 -3.21 6.78 -3.83
N ASP A 90 -2.51 5.92 -4.59
CA ASP A 90 -2.22 6.18 -6.01
C ASP A 90 -3.51 6.51 -6.77
N PRO A 91 -3.61 7.70 -7.41
CA PRO A 91 -4.76 8.09 -8.21
C PRO A 91 -5.13 7.05 -9.27
N LYS A 92 -4.16 6.32 -9.85
CA LYS A 92 -4.43 5.27 -10.84
C LYS A 92 -5.19 4.08 -10.26
N LYS A 93 -4.96 3.77 -8.98
CA LYS A 93 -5.67 2.71 -8.26
C LYS A 93 -7.07 3.17 -7.85
N ILE A 94 -7.25 4.45 -7.53
CA ILE A 94 -8.57 5.06 -7.33
C ILE A 94 -9.35 5.04 -8.65
N GLU A 95 -8.71 5.41 -9.76
CA GLU A 95 -9.31 5.42 -11.09
C GLU A 95 -9.74 4.01 -11.52
N ALA A 96 -8.95 2.97 -11.24
CA ALA A 96 -9.34 1.58 -11.50
C ALA A 96 -10.59 1.15 -10.70
N VAL A 97 -10.77 1.64 -9.47
CA VAL A 97 -11.99 1.39 -8.67
C VAL A 97 -13.18 2.21 -9.20
N THR A 98 -12.94 3.45 -9.60
CA THR A 98 -13.96 4.39 -10.08
C THR A 98 -14.48 4.01 -11.47
N SER A 99 -13.59 3.50 -12.33
CA SER A 99 -13.89 3.01 -13.68
C SER A 99 -14.31 1.53 -13.71
N TRP A 100 -14.44 0.88 -12.54
CA TRP A 100 -14.80 -0.52 -12.47
C TRP A 100 -16.20 -0.74 -13.04
N SER A 101 -16.30 -1.55 -14.09
CA SER A 101 -17.57 -1.87 -14.71
C SER A 101 -18.50 -2.60 -13.75
N ARG A 102 -19.81 -2.35 -13.86
CA ARG A 102 -20.82 -2.97 -13.01
C ARG A 102 -20.62 -4.49 -12.97
N PRO A 103 -20.30 -5.08 -11.81
CA PRO A 103 -20.12 -6.52 -11.69
C PRO A 103 -21.37 -7.26 -12.15
N THR A 104 -21.19 -8.33 -12.92
CA THR A 104 -22.26 -9.17 -13.45
C THR A 104 -22.34 -10.53 -12.75
N SER A 105 -21.32 -10.88 -11.96
CA SER A 105 -21.22 -12.15 -11.25
C SER A 105 -20.82 -12.00 -9.78
N VAL A 106 -21.18 -13.00 -8.97
CA VAL A 106 -20.80 -13.08 -7.55
C VAL A 106 -19.27 -13.09 -7.38
N THR A 107 -18.54 -13.70 -8.31
CA THR A 107 -17.07 -13.76 -8.30
C THR A 107 -16.45 -12.38 -8.51
N GLU A 108 -16.98 -11.60 -9.46
CA GLU A 108 -16.52 -10.23 -9.72
C GLU A 108 -16.78 -9.31 -8.52
N VAL A 109 -17.92 -9.47 -7.84
CA VAL A 109 -18.21 -8.67 -6.65
C VAL A 109 -17.30 -9.01 -5.49
N ARG A 110 -16.99 -10.30 -5.27
CA ARG A 110 -16.01 -10.71 -4.24
C ARG A 110 -14.61 -10.16 -4.54
N SER A 111 -14.20 -10.18 -5.81
CA SER A 111 -12.93 -9.59 -6.26
C SER A 111 -12.89 -8.08 -6.00
N PHE A 112 -13.96 -7.37 -6.37
CA PHE A 112 -14.12 -5.94 -6.13
C PHE A 112 -14.07 -5.61 -4.63
N LEU A 113 -14.81 -6.36 -3.79
CA LEU A 113 -14.80 -6.15 -2.34
C LEU A 113 -13.44 -6.44 -1.70
N GLY A 114 -12.71 -7.45 -2.18
CA GLY A 114 -11.34 -7.72 -1.72
C GLY A 114 -10.39 -6.56 -2.04
N MET A 115 -10.48 -6.04 -3.26
CA MET A 115 -9.69 -4.89 -3.70
C MET A 115 -10.08 -3.60 -2.94
N ALA A 116 -11.37 -3.31 -2.83
CA ALA A 116 -11.87 -2.13 -2.14
C ALA A 116 -11.61 -2.20 -0.62
N GLY A 117 -11.60 -3.41 -0.05
CA GLY A 117 -11.22 -3.66 1.34
C GLY A 117 -9.78 -3.28 1.67
N TYR A 118 -8.84 -3.44 0.72
CA TYR A 118 -7.45 -2.95 0.86
C TYR A 118 -7.41 -1.41 1.04
N TYR A 119 -8.32 -0.70 0.39
CA TYR A 119 -8.42 0.77 0.44
C TYR A 119 -9.42 1.30 1.47
N ARG A 120 -10.02 0.44 2.30
CA ARG A 120 -11.08 0.82 3.26
C ARG A 120 -10.72 2.00 4.18
N ARG A 121 -9.42 2.20 4.48
CA ARG A 121 -8.93 3.28 5.36
C ARG A 121 -8.98 4.66 4.68
N PHE A 122 -9.14 4.70 3.36
CA PHE A 122 -9.15 5.91 2.54
C PHE A 122 -10.54 6.22 1.97
N VAL A 123 -11.52 5.32 2.16
CA VAL A 123 -12.91 5.53 1.77
C VAL A 123 -13.73 5.81 3.02
N GLU A 124 -14.15 7.06 3.19
CA GLU A 124 -15.01 7.45 4.30
C GLU A 124 -16.32 6.66 4.25
N ASN A 125 -16.75 6.12 5.39
CA ASN A 125 -17.98 5.31 5.51
C ASN A 125 -18.02 4.03 4.63
N PHE A 126 -16.86 3.46 4.25
CA PHE A 126 -16.78 2.23 3.44
C PHE A 126 -17.72 1.11 3.91
N SER A 127 -17.76 0.86 5.22
CA SER A 127 -18.61 -0.18 5.81
C SER A 127 -20.11 0.07 5.58
N ARG A 128 -20.56 1.33 5.59
CA ARG A 128 -21.95 1.71 5.34
C ARG A 128 -22.34 1.50 3.86
N ILE A 129 -21.42 1.82 2.95
CA ILE A 129 -21.60 1.67 1.51
C ILE A 129 -21.52 0.18 1.09
N ALA A 130 -20.64 -0.60 1.70
CA ALA A 130 -20.41 -2.00 1.36
C ALA A 130 -21.44 -2.97 2.00
N MET A 131 -22.06 -2.62 3.12
CA MET A 131 -22.99 -3.49 3.86
C MET A 131 -24.23 -3.93 3.07
N PRO A 132 -25.00 -3.04 2.41
CA PRO A 132 -26.19 -3.43 1.64
C PRO A 132 -25.84 -4.41 0.51
N ARG A 133 -24.67 -4.20 -0.09
CA ARG A 133 -24.12 -5.07 -1.13
C ARG A 133 -23.77 -6.43 -0.54
N LEU A 134 -23.04 -6.51 0.58
CA LEU A 134 -22.69 -7.78 1.24
C LEU A 134 -23.90 -8.63 1.65
N ASP A 135 -24.99 -8.01 2.13
CA ASP A 135 -26.19 -8.74 2.53
C ASP A 135 -26.92 -9.38 1.33
N SER A 136 -26.83 -8.75 0.15
CA SER A 136 -27.33 -9.31 -1.11
C SER A 136 -26.56 -10.56 -1.57
N PHE A 137 -25.33 -10.78 -1.05
CA PHE A 137 -24.48 -11.94 -1.39
C PHE A 137 -24.50 -13.07 -0.35
N LYS A 138 -25.18 -12.91 0.79
CA LYS A 138 -25.22 -13.91 1.87
C LYS A 138 -26.20 -15.06 1.62
N LYS A 139 -27.11 -14.93 0.66
CA LYS A 139 -28.10 -15.97 0.34
C LYS A 139 -27.77 -16.58 -1.02
N GLU A 140 -27.90 -17.90 -1.13
CA GLU A 140 -27.79 -18.72 -2.35
C GLU A 140 -28.87 -18.39 -3.42
N ALA A 141 -29.34 -17.14 -3.46
CA ALA A 141 -30.34 -16.65 -4.39
C ALA A 141 -29.68 -16.19 -5.69
N LYS A 142 -30.42 -16.30 -6.80
CA LYS A 142 -30.03 -15.73 -8.11
C LYS A 142 -29.60 -14.27 -7.90
N PHE A 143 -28.44 -13.93 -8.45
CA PHE A 143 -27.93 -12.56 -8.46
C PHE A 143 -28.96 -11.64 -9.11
N VAL A 144 -29.53 -10.73 -8.31
CA VAL A 144 -30.40 -9.65 -8.78
C VAL A 144 -29.80 -8.36 -8.24
N TRP A 145 -29.25 -7.54 -9.14
CA TRP A 145 -28.76 -6.22 -8.80
C TRP A 145 -29.95 -5.26 -8.71
N THR A 146 -30.38 -4.93 -7.50
CA THR A 146 -31.47 -3.98 -7.23
C THR A 146 -30.98 -2.53 -7.33
N GLU A 147 -31.88 -1.57 -7.56
CA GLU A 147 -31.54 -0.14 -7.67
C GLU A 147 -30.89 0.42 -6.37
N GLU A 148 -31.20 -0.18 -5.23
CA GLU A 148 -30.56 0.12 -3.94
C GLU A 148 -29.04 -0.13 -3.95
N CYS A 149 -28.54 -1.00 -4.84
CA CYS A 149 -27.10 -1.25 -5.01
C CYS A 149 -26.37 -0.13 -5.77
N ASP A 150 -27.07 0.71 -6.54
CA ASP A 150 -26.49 1.80 -7.35
C ASP A 150 -26.39 3.14 -6.58
N LEU A 151 -27.12 3.31 -5.48
CA LEU A 151 -27.48 4.63 -4.93
C LEU A 151 -26.44 5.38 -4.05
N GLU A 152 -25.19 4.92 -3.90
CA GLU A 152 -24.16 5.70 -3.16
C GLU A 152 -22.75 5.51 -3.77
N LEU A 153 -22.58 5.79 -5.06
CA LEU A 153 -21.26 6.19 -5.59
C LEU A 153 -21.28 7.71 -5.80
N PRO A 154 -20.36 8.48 -5.20
CA PRO A 154 -20.23 9.89 -5.53
C PRO A 154 -19.65 10.00 -6.95
N GLY A 155 -20.50 10.19 -7.95
CA GLY A 155 -20.09 10.31 -9.34
C GLY A 155 -21.12 9.89 -10.39
N ALA A 156 -22.40 10.19 -10.18
CA ALA A 156 -23.39 10.26 -11.25
C ALA A 156 -23.96 11.69 -11.30
#